data_AF-A0A528AS03-F1
#
_entry.id   AF-A0A528AS03-F1
#
_cell.length_a   1.000
_cell.length_b   1.000
_cell.length_c   1.000
_cell.angle_alpha   90.00
_cell.angle_beta   90.00
_cell.angle_gamma   90.00
#
_symmetry.space_group_name_H-M   'P 1'
#
loop_
_entity.id
_entity.type
_entity.pdbx_description
1 polymer ?
#
loop_
_entity_poly.entity_id
_entity_poly.type
_entity_poly.pdbx_seq_one_letter_code
_entity_poly.pdbx_strand_id
1 'polypeptide(L)'
;MENGALEDIEVTVTFLEMHVPPAYSPPPVPFNRQIALLKTKDIPLHFYRYLMDRVGRKWHWVNVLRLSDEELSAGIHREDRDIRVLYLDGS
;
A
#
# COMPACT_ATOMS: atom_id res chain seq x y z
N MET A 1 24.23 -2.21 -24.63
CA MET A 1 24.02 -1.57 -23.31
C MET A 1 24.42 -2.62 -22.30
N GLU A 2 25.49 -2.38 -21.54
CA GLU A 2 25.92 -3.30 -20.47
C GLU A 2 24.78 -3.40 -19.47
N ASN A 3 24.21 -4.60 -19.35
CA ASN A 3 23.35 -4.94 -18.23
C ASN A 3 24.26 -5.03 -17.01
N GLY A 4 24.44 -3.90 -16.31
CA GLY A 4 25.20 -3.84 -15.07
C GLY A 4 24.70 -4.91 -14.10
N ALA A 5 25.64 -5.61 -13.46
CA ALA A 5 25.32 -6.58 -12.44
C ALA A 5 24.44 -5.92 -11.37
N LEU A 6 23.34 -6.59 -11.00
CA LEU A 6 22.48 -6.11 -9.92
C LEU A 6 23.28 -6.21 -8.61
N GLU A 7 23.44 -5.08 -7.92
CA GLU A 7 24.06 -5.05 -6.59
C GLU A 7 23.00 -5.28 -5.51
N ASP A 8 23.35 -6.10 -4.52
CA ASP A 8 22.49 -6.36 -3.36
C ASP A 8 22.45 -5.15 -2.43
N ILE A 9 21.27 -4.86 -1.87
CA ILE A 9 21.05 -3.76 -0.92
C ILE A 9 20.82 -4.36 0.46
N GLU A 10 21.64 -3.97 1.44
CA GLU A 10 21.42 -4.33 2.84
C GLU A 10 20.16 -3.63 3.39
N VAL A 11 19.26 -4.40 4.01
CA VAL A 11 17.99 -3.90 4.54
C VAL A 11 17.69 -4.44 5.94
N THR A 12 17.12 -3.59 6.79
CA THR A 12 16.58 -3.98 8.10
C THR A 12 15.07 -4.01 8.04
N VAL A 13 14.47 -5.19 8.25
CA VAL A 13 13.02 -5.36 8.29
C VAL A 13 12.54 -5.30 9.74
N THR A 14 11.68 -4.33 10.06
CA THR A 14 11.06 -4.19 11.39
C THR A 14 9.60 -4.62 11.32
N PHE A 15 9.21 -5.56 12.18
CA PHE A 15 7.82 -5.97 12.34
C PHE A 15 7.22 -5.25 13.54
N LEU A 16 6.10 -4.56 13.32
CA LEU A 16 5.38 -3.82 14.35
C LEU A 16 3.96 -4.38 14.47
N GLU A 17 3.50 -4.52 15.71
CA GLU A 17 2.13 -4.91 16.03
C GLU A 17 1.51 -3.85 16.95
N MET A 18 0.22 -3.59 16.77
CA MET A 18 -0.54 -2.64 17.56
C MET A 18 -1.62 -3.40 18.35
N HIS A 19 -1.38 -3.63 19.64
CA HIS A 19 -2.30 -4.37 20.51
C HIS A 19 -3.46 -3.52 21.05
N VAL A 20 -3.31 -2.19 21.06
CA VAL A 20 -4.34 -1.23 21.49
C VAL A 20 -4.37 -0.03 20.55
N PRO A 21 -5.54 0.62 20.35
CA PRO A 21 -5.61 1.84 19.56
C PRO A 21 -4.69 2.95 20.12
N PRO A 22 -4.15 3.84 19.28
CA PRO A 22 -3.34 4.95 19.75
C PRO A 22 -4.12 5.86 20.71
N ALA A 23 -3.50 6.23 21.83
CA ALA A 23 -4.14 7.07 22.84
C ALA A 23 -4.15 8.57 22.47
N TYR A 24 -3.38 8.98 21.47
CA TYR A 24 -3.31 10.37 21.02
C TYR A 24 -4.36 10.67 19.96
N SER A 25 -4.90 11.89 20.00
CA SER A 25 -5.82 12.38 18.98
C SER A 25 -5.16 12.37 17.60
N PRO A 26 -5.89 11.99 16.53
CA PRO A 26 -5.36 12.05 15.18
C PRO A 26 -5.02 13.49 14.79
N PRO A 27 -4.03 13.70 13.91
CA PRO A 27 -3.72 15.02 13.38
C PRO A 27 -4.92 15.61 12.62
N PRO A 28 -5.05 16.95 12.55
CA PRO A 28 -6.13 17.58 11.82
C PRO A 28 -6.06 17.21 10.33
N VAL A 29 -7.23 17.00 9.74
CA VAL A 29 -7.34 16.80 8.29
C VAL A 29 -6.91 18.07 7.55
N PRO A 30 -6.21 17.94 6.39
CA PRO A 30 -5.82 19.11 5.60
C PRO A 30 -7.03 19.99 5.24
N PHE A 31 -6.94 21.28 5.56
CA PHE A 31 -7.97 22.26 5.20
C PHE A 31 -7.92 22.61 3.71
N ASN A 32 -9.07 22.98 3.14
CA ASN A 32 -9.22 23.41 1.74
C ASN A 32 -8.80 22.38 0.68
N ARG A 33 -8.96 21.08 0.98
CA ARG A 33 -8.73 19.98 0.04
C ARG A 33 -9.97 19.10 -0.04
N GLN A 34 -10.30 18.63 -1.23
CA GLN A 34 -11.39 17.66 -1.37
C GLN A 34 -10.83 16.28 -1.07
N ILE A 35 -11.18 15.73 0.09
CA ILE A 35 -10.66 14.45 0.57
C ILE A 35 -11.80 13.45 0.68
N ALA A 36 -11.60 12.24 0.14
CA ALA A 36 -12.51 11.12 0.34
C ALA A 36 -11.70 9.85 0.69
N LEU A 37 -12.16 9.12 1.71
CA LEU A 37 -11.63 7.80 2.04
C LEU A 37 -12.71 6.76 1.74
N LEU A 38 -12.55 6.05 0.64
CA LEU A 38 -13.57 5.11 0.15
C LEU A 38 -13.18 3.68 0.46
N LYS A 39 -14.11 2.91 1.02
CA LYS A 39 -13.94 1.47 1.21
C LYS A 39 -14.07 0.75 -0.13
N THR A 40 -13.08 -0.09 -0.45
CA THR A 40 -13.05 -0.88 -1.68
C THR A 40 -13.27 -2.34 -1.33
N LYS A 41 -14.47 -2.87 -1.60
CA LYS A 41 -14.83 -4.26 -1.25
C LYS A 41 -14.15 -5.28 -2.14
N ASP A 42 -14.12 -5.04 -3.45
CA ASP A 42 -13.56 -5.94 -4.45
C ASP A 42 -12.55 -5.17 -5.30
N ILE A 43 -11.38 -4.91 -4.73
CA ILE A 43 -10.37 -4.09 -5.41
C ILE A 43 -9.75 -4.89 -6.57
N PRO A 44 -9.76 -4.37 -7.81
CA PRO A 44 -9.08 -5.05 -8.91
C PRO A 44 -7.57 -5.18 -8.63
N LEU A 45 -6.99 -6.35 -8.92
CA LEU A 45 -5.57 -6.64 -8.64
C LEU A 45 -4.63 -5.61 -9.27
N HIS A 46 -4.90 -5.21 -10.52
CA HIS A 46 -4.12 -4.20 -11.23
C HIS A 46 -4.18 -2.84 -10.54
N PHE A 47 -5.32 -2.46 -9.98
CA PHE A 47 -5.49 -1.19 -9.28
C PHE A 47 -4.74 -1.20 -7.95
N TYR A 48 -4.78 -2.32 -7.21
CA TYR A 48 -3.97 -2.49 -6.01
C TYR A 48 -2.47 -2.42 -6.31
N ARG A 49 -1.99 -3.10 -7.35
CA ARG A 49 -0.58 -3.02 -7.80
C ARG A 49 -0.20 -1.62 -8.24
N TYR A 50 -1.09 -0.91 -8.94
CA TYR A 50 -0.87 0.48 -9.32
C TYR A 50 -0.66 1.39 -8.10
N LEU A 51 -1.48 1.27 -7.05
CA LEU A 51 -1.32 2.06 -5.82
C LEU A 51 0.00 1.73 -5.11
N MET A 52 0.31 0.43 -4.98
CA MET A 52 1.55 -0.04 -4.34
C MET A 52 2.80 0.43 -5.08
N ASP A 53 2.79 0.41 -6.42
CA ASP A 53 3.87 0.96 -7.22
C ASP A 53 3.95 2.49 -7.08
N ARG A 54 2.83 3.21 -7.23
CA ARG A 54 2.85 4.67 -7.26
C ARG A 54 3.34 5.27 -5.94
N VAL A 55 2.98 4.66 -4.81
CA VAL A 55 3.41 5.08 -3.47
C VAL A 55 4.79 4.53 -3.13
N GLY A 56 5.03 3.25 -3.44
CA GLY A 56 6.17 2.49 -2.96
C GLY A 56 7.41 2.50 -3.85
N ARG A 57 7.32 2.98 -5.11
CA ARG A 57 8.43 2.95 -6.08
C ARG A 57 9.70 3.64 -5.57
N LYS A 58 9.58 4.78 -4.89
CA LYS A 58 10.72 5.49 -4.30
C LYS A 58 11.39 4.69 -3.16
N TRP A 59 10.65 3.76 -2.56
CA TRP A 59 11.02 3.00 -1.37
C TRP A 59 11.27 1.52 -1.68
N HIS A 60 11.40 1.15 -2.97
CA HIS A 60 11.67 -0.22 -3.41
C HIS A 60 10.64 -1.25 -2.89
N TRP A 61 9.35 -0.89 -2.84
CA TRP A 61 8.28 -1.82 -2.48
C TRP A 61 8.02 -2.83 -3.62
N VAL A 62 8.85 -3.87 -3.68
CA VAL A 62 8.80 -4.87 -4.76
C VAL A 62 8.05 -6.13 -4.38
N ASN A 63 7.91 -6.44 -3.09
CA ASN A 63 7.39 -7.73 -2.62
C ASN A 63 5.99 -8.02 -3.18
N VAL A 64 5.06 -7.08 -3.03
CA VAL A 64 3.68 -7.23 -3.51
C VAL A 64 3.60 -7.25 -5.03
N LEU A 65 4.49 -6.54 -5.73
CA LEU A 65 4.51 -6.49 -7.19
C LEU A 65 5.03 -7.79 -7.81
N ARG A 66 5.75 -8.61 -7.03
CA ARG A 66 6.27 -9.92 -7.44
C ARG A 66 5.34 -11.09 -7.16
N LEU A 67 4.27 -10.88 -6.38
CA LEU A 67 3.28 -11.92 -6.10
C LEU A 67 2.51 -12.31 -7.37
N SER A 68 2.17 -13.60 -7.49
CA SER A 68 1.26 -14.08 -8.52
C SER A 68 -0.14 -13.46 -8.35
N ASP A 69 -0.98 -13.53 -9.39
CA ASP A 69 -2.35 -13.04 -9.30
C ASP A 69 -3.18 -13.84 -8.28
N GLU A 70 -2.94 -15.14 -8.19
CA GLU A 70 -3.58 -16.04 -7.23
C GLU A 70 -3.17 -15.68 -5.80
N GLU A 71 -1.88 -15.52 -5.54
CA GLU A 71 -1.36 -15.14 -4.23
C GLU A 71 -1.87 -13.77 -3.79
N LEU A 72 -1.85 -12.80 -4.72
CA LEU A 72 -2.31 -11.45 -4.42
C LEU A 72 -3.81 -11.44 -4.14
N SER A 73 -4.61 -12.11 -4.96
CA SER A 73 -6.07 -12.20 -4.78
C SER A 73 -6.42 -12.85 -3.44
N ALA A 74 -5.78 -13.98 -3.12
CA ALA A 74 -5.97 -14.68 -1.84
C ALA A 74 -5.56 -13.82 -0.64
N GLY A 75 -4.61 -12.90 -0.79
CA GLY A 75 -4.16 -11.99 0.27
C GLY A 75 -5.09 -10.80 0.50
N ILE A 76 -5.58 -10.16 -0.57
CA ILE A 76 -6.32 -8.89 -0.47
C ILE A 76 -7.83 -9.06 -0.34
N HIS A 77 -8.40 -10.17 -0.82
CA HIS A 77 -9.85 -10.45 -0.77
C HIS A 77 -10.29 -11.30 0.43
N ARG A 78 -9.45 -11.39 1.47
CA ARG A 78 -9.84 -12.09 2.71
C ARG A 78 -10.94 -11.33 3.43
N GLU A 79 -11.83 -12.06 4.10
CA GLU A 79 -12.96 -11.46 4.82
C GLU A 79 -12.52 -10.52 5.97
N ASP A 80 -11.32 -10.72 6.52
CA ASP A 80 -10.73 -9.91 7.58
C ASP A 80 -9.98 -8.66 7.06
N ARG A 81 -9.93 -8.44 5.74
CA ARG A 81 -9.25 -7.29 5.13
C ARG A 81 -10.22 -6.12 4.95
N ASP A 82 -9.84 -4.94 5.46
CA ASP A 82 -10.48 -3.66 5.15
C ASP A 82 -9.52 -2.78 4.35
N ILE A 83 -9.79 -2.61 3.06
CA ILE A 83 -9.01 -1.74 2.17
C ILE A 83 -9.78 -0.46 1.92
N ARG A 84 -9.11 0.68 2.13
CA ARG A 84 -9.66 2.00 1.86
C ARG A 84 -8.69 2.81 1.02
N VAL A 85 -9.20 3.47 -0.02
CA VAL A 85 -8.42 4.30 -0.93
C VAL A 85 -8.68 5.77 -0.61
N LEU A 86 -7.60 6.51 -0.42
CA LEU A 86 -7.61 7.95 -0.22
C LEU A 86 -7.62 8.63 -1.60
N TYR A 87 -8.61 9.49 -1.82
CA TYR A 87 -8.68 10.40 -2.96
C TYR A 87 -8.45 11.81 -2.47
N LEU A 88 -7.58 12.55 -3.16
CA LEU A 88 -7.24 13.93 -2.90
C LEU A 88 -7.48 14.76 -4.16
N ASP A 89 -8.36 15.75 -4.07
CA ASP A 89 -8.74 16.64 -5.18
C ASP A 89 -9.20 15.90 -6.44
N GLY A 90 -9.83 14.72 -6.25
CA GLY A 90 -10.40 13.89 -7.32
C GLY A 90 -9.47 12.82 -7.88
N SER A 91 -8.24 12.68 -7.37
CA SER A 91 -7.27 11.63 -7.79
C SER A 91 -6.62 10.90 -6.62
#